data_AF-A0A6A5RXK8-F1
#
_entry.id   AF-A0A6A5RXK8-F1
#
_cell.length_a   1.000
_cell.length_b   1.000
_cell.length_c   1.000
_cell.angle_alpha   90.00
_cell.angle_beta   90.00
_cell.angle_gamma   90.00
#
_symmetry.space_group_name_H-M   'P 1'
#
loop_
_entity.id
_entity.type
_entity.pdbx_description
1 polymer ?
#
loop_
_entity_poly.entity_id
_entity_poly.type
_entity_poly.pdbx_seq_one_letter_code
_entity_poly.pdbx_strand_id
1 'polypeptide(L)'
;MTYQLPPMLLNLFAPRPPLRWVEPIDHAPEKRCTPKIGGVAQYLEAMREYKDNDGYVPSDSWLQKRDRKKIEKKEKQERLLTEGIHDCTHTHALDPSEDAKVQGDAFKTLFVARLAYGATSDDLEREFGRYGPIERIRIVEDTTAPPDAPPKKRKRGYAFIVYEREKDMKAAYKETDGIKIKDRRVLVDVERGRTVSGWRPRRFGGGLGG
;
A
#
# COMPACT_ATOMS: atom_id res chain seq x y z
N MET A 1 8.59 45.20 -72.04
CA MET A 1 9.76 46.05 -72.36
C MET A 1 10.81 45.33 -73.21
N THR A 2 10.46 44.28 -73.97
CA THR A 2 11.35 43.60 -74.93
C THR A 2 11.18 44.09 -76.37
N TYR A 3 10.06 44.74 -76.67
CA TYR A 3 9.70 45.25 -78.00
C TYR A 3 10.48 46.51 -78.43
N GLN A 4 11.19 47.16 -77.51
CA GLN A 4 12.03 48.33 -77.79
C GLN A 4 13.52 47.96 -77.96
N LEU A 5 13.86 46.68 -77.90
CA LEU A 5 15.23 46.23 -78.07
C LEU A 5 15.65 46.30 -79.55
N PRO A 6 16.95 46.54 -79.82
CA PRO A 6 17.50 46.46 -81.16
C PRO A 6 17.11 45.14 -81.87
N PRO A 7 16.90 45.16 -83.19
CA PRO A 7 16.33 44.01 -83.93
C PRO A 7 17.16 42.72 -83.77
N MET A 8 18.48 42.84 -83.57
CA MET A 8 19.35 41.70 -83.30
C MET A 8 19.00 40.96 -81.99
N LEU A 9 18.57 41.69 -80.95
CA LEU A 9 18.15 41.12 -79.68
C LEU A 9 16.69 40.67 -79.70
N LEU A 10 15.85 41.33 -80.51
CA LEU A 10 14.44 40.96 -80.66
C LEU A 10 14.29 39.55 -81.27
N ASN A 11 15.19 39.16 -82.18
CA ASN A 11 15.23 37.82 -82.77
C ASN A 11 15.46 36.70 -81.74
N LEU A 12 16.10 36.97 -80.60
CA LEU A 12 16.29 35.99 -79.53
C LEU A 12 14.97 35.65 -78.81
N PHE A 13 13.97 36.53 -78.90
CA PHE A 13 12.65 36.36 -78.30
C PHE A 13 11.59 35.90 -79.30
N ALA A 14 12.00 35.32 -80.43
CA ALA A 14 11.06 34.72 -81.38
C ALA A 14 10.20 33.67 -80.65
N PRO A 15 8.86 33.72 -80.76
CA PRO A 15 8.01 32.73 -80.13
C PRO A 15 8.30 31.36 -80.70
N ARG A 16 8.15 30.33 -79.87
CA ARG A 16 8.20 28.95 -80.34
C ARG A 16 7.07 28.70 -81.33
N PRO A 17 7.23 27.75 -82.28
CA PRO A 17 6.12 27.32 -83.12
C PRO A 17 4.94 26.86 -82.24
N PRO A 18 3.70 27.00 -82.72
CA PRO A 18 2.53 26.61 -81.98
C PRO A 18 2.60 25.13 -81.60
N LEU A 19 2.19 24.81 -80.37
CA LEU A 19 2.18 23.44 -79.89
C LEU A 19 1.19 22.61 -80.70
N ARG A 20 1.56 21.35 -80.98
CA ARG A 20 0.65 20.37 -81.56
C ARG A 20 -0.47 20.10 -80.57
N TRP A 21 -1.72 20.29 -81.00
CA TRP A 21 -2.86 19.92 -80.19
C TRP A 21 -2.96 18.40 -80.04
N VAL A 22 -3.29 17.97 -78.82
CA VAL A 22 -3.55 16.58 -78.43
C VAL A 22 -4.80 16.56 -77.57
N GLU A 23 -5.59 15.49 -77.67
CA GLU A 23 -6.77 15.30 -76.84
C GLU A 23 -6.39 15.32 -75.35
N PRO A 24 -7.11 16.09 -74.50
CA PRO A 24 -6.90 16.07 -73.05
C PRO A 24 -7.09 14.67 -72.47
N ILE A 25 -6.22 14.28 -71.53
CA ILE A 25 -6.29 12.98 -70.83
C ILE A 25 -7.51 12.91 -69.91
N ASP A 26 -7.92 14.06 -69.39
CA ASP A 26 -8.99 14.16 -68.40
C ASP A 26 -10.36 14.34 -69.06
N HIS A 27 -11.41 14.01 -68.31
CA HIS A 27 -12.78 14.26 -68.71
C HIS A 27 -13.10 15.76 -68.65
N ALA A 28 -13.98 16.19 -69.57
CA ALA A 28 -14.57 17.52 -69.54
C ALA A 28 -15.21 17.78 -68.16
N PRO A 29 -15.12 19.00 -67.60
CA PRO A 29 -15.60 19.31 -66.24
C PRO A 29 -17.02 18.85 -65.95
N GLU A 30 -17.92 18.93 -66.95
CA GLU A 30 -19.32 18.51 -66.86
C GLU A 30 -19.51 17.00 -66.63
N LYS A 31 -18.54 16.19 -67.07
CA LYS A 31 -18.57 14.73 -66.96
C LYS A 31 -17.78 14.23 -65.74
N ARG A 32 -17.16 15.12 -64.97
CA ARG A 32 -16.41 14.75 -63.77
C ARG A 32 -17.40 14.42 -62.66
N CYS A 33 -17.51 13.15 -62.31
CA CYS A 33 -18.32 12.70 -61.18
C CYS A 33 -17.53 11.73 -60.30
N THR A 34 -17.81 11.76 -59.00
CA THR A 34 -17.32 10.75 -58.05
C THR A 34 -18.33 9.60 -57.97
N PRO A 35 -17.92 8.43 -57.45
CA PRO A 35 -18.86 7.35 -57.12
C PRO A 35 -20.00 7.85 -56.22
N LYS A 36 -21.18 7.27 -56.38
CA LYS A 36 -22.34 7.57 -55.52
C LYS A 36 -22.10 6.96 -54.13
N ILE A 37 -22.04 7.80 -53.10
CA ILE A 37 -21.90 7.36 -51.71
C ILE A 37 -23.30 6.99 -51.17
N GLY A 38 -23.42 5.80 -50.58
CA GLY A 38 -24.63 5.32 -49.92
C GLY A 38 -24.69 5.67 -48.43
N GLY A 39 -25.83 5.37 -47.79
CA GLY A 39 -25.99 5.52 -46.34
C GLY A 39 -25.38 4.35 -45.54
N VAL A 40 -25.23 4.54 -44.23
CA VAL A 40 -24.68 3.51 -43.31
C VAL A 40 -25.72 2.54 -42.75
N ALA A 41 -26.99 2.63 -43.20
CA ALA A 41 -28.10 1.85 -42.66
C ALA A 41 -27.90 0.33 -42.80
N GLN A 42 -27.19 -0.12 -43.84
CA GLN A 42 -26.86 -1.52 -44.06
C GLN A 42 -26.03 -2.16 -42.94
N TYR A 43 -25.37 -1.37 -42.09
CA TYR A 43 -24.52 -1.85 -41.01
C TYR A 43 -25.21 -1.86 -39.63
N LEU A 44 -26.49 -1.49 -39.56
CA LEU A 44 -27.21 -1.44 -38.29
C LEU A 44 -27.34 -2.81 -37.62
N GLU A 45 -27.53 -3.88 -38.41
CA GLU A 45 -27.63 -5.24 -37.89
C GLU A 45 -26.29 -5.74 -37.34
N ALA A 46 -25.21 -5.55 -38.09
CA ALA A 46 -23.85 -5.86 -37.65
C ALA A 46 -23.44 -5.07 -36.38
N MET A 47 -23.88 -3.83 -36.23
CA MET A 47 -23.64 -3.05 -35.00
C MET A 47 -24.37 -3.61 -33.78
N ARG A 48 -25.57 -4.20 -33.96
CA ARG A 48 -26.30 -4.85 -32.87
C ARG A 48 -25.57 -6.12 -32.44
N GLU A 49 -25.20 -6.97 -33.40
CA GLU A 49 -24.46 -8.19 -33.13
C GLU A 49 -23.11 -7.91 -32.47
N TYR A 50 -22.41 -6.85 -32.88
CA TYR A 50 -21.18 -6.41 -32.23
C TYR A 50 -21.44 -6.02 -30.78
N LYS A 51 -22.44 -5.19 -30.50
CA LYS A 51 -22.75 -4.73 -29.13
C LYS A 51 -23.10 -5.89 -28.19
N ASP A 52 -23.77 -6.92 -28.70
CA ASP A 52 -24.14 -8.09 -27.90
C ASP A 52 -22.93 -9.00 -27.62
N ASN A 53 -21.87 -8.95 -28.44
CA ASN A 53 -20.70 -9.85 -28.39
C ASN A 53 -19.35 -9.14 -28.13
N ASP A 54 -19.32 -7.82 -27.89
CA ASP A 54 -18.07 -7.06 -27.81
C ASP A 54 -17.21 -7.40 -26.58
N GLY A 55 -17.81 -8.05 -25.58
CA GLY A 55 -17.13 -8.42 -24.33
C GLY A 55 -16.54 -7.21 -23.60
N TYR A 56 -17.09 -6.01 -23.83
CA TYR A 56 -16.51 -4.78 -23.32
C TYR A 56 -16.58 -4.74 -21.80
N VAL A 57 -15.42 -4.81 -21.15
CA VAL A 57 -15.27 -4.58 -19.72
C VAL A 57 -14.76 -3.15 -19.53
N PRO A 58 -15.58 -2.24 -18.98
CA PRO A 58 -15.15 -0.87 -18.71
C PRO A 58 -13.87 -0.87 -17.88
N SER A 59 -12.82 -0.21 -18.39
CA SER A 59 -11.60 -0.03 -17.62
C SER A 59 -11.80 1.03 -16.55
N ASP A 60 -11.54 0.68 -15.30
CA ASP A 60 -11.65 1.62 -14.20
C ASP A 60 -10.74 2.84 -14.42
N SER A 61 -11.31 4.03 -14.21
CA SER A 61 -10.54 5.26 -14.01
C SER A 61 -9.64 5.13 -12.77
N TRP A 62 -8.58 5.95 -12.72
CA TRP A 62 -7.67 5.95 -11.56
C TRP A 62 -8.39 6.23 -10.23
N LEU A 63 -9.40 7.12 -10.24
CA LEU A 63 -10.26 7.42 -9.09
C LEU A 63 -11.02 6.18 -8.63
N GLN A 64 -11.65 5.45 -9.55
CA GLN A 64 -12.37 4.21 -9.25
C GLN A 64 -11.45 3.13 -8.68
N LYS A 65 -10.24 2.95 -9.24
CA LYS A 65 -9.24 2.00 -8.70
C LYS A 65 -8.81 2.37 -7.28
N ARG A 66 -8.60 3.67 -7.03
CA ARG A 66 -8.22 4.17 -5.70
C ARG A 66 -9.32 3.90 -4.68
N ASP A 67 -10.56 4.21 -5.04
CA ASP A 67 -11.70 4.06 -4.15
C ASP A 67 -12.01 2.58 -3.90
N ARG A 68 -11.92 1.71 -4.93
CA ARG A 68 -12.00 0.26 -4.78
C ARG A 68 -10.97 -0.27 -3.79
N LYS A 69 -9.69 0.10 -3.96
CA LYS A 69 -8.62 -0.31 -3.05
C LYS A 69 -8.83 0.19 -1.62
N LYS A 70 -9.46 1.34 -1.44
CA LYS A 70 -9.82 1.88 -0.12
C LYS A 70 -10.93 1.05 0.52
N ILE A 71 -11.97 0.69 -0.25
CA ILE A 71 -13.07 -0.17 0.18
C ILE A 71 -12.55 -1.57 0.54
N GLU A 72 -11.79 -2.20 -0.35
CA GLU A 72 -11.18 -3.53 -0.12
C GLU A 72 -10.32 -3.55 1.17
N LYS A 73 -9.52 -2.50 1.41
CA LYS A 73 -8.73 -2.38 2.65
C LYS A 73 -9.62 -2.25 3.88
N LYS A 74 -10.69 -1.45 3.78
CA LYS A 74 -11.64 -1.24 4.86
C LYS A 74 -12.38 -2.54 5.18
N GLU A 75 -12.90 -3.23 4.18
CA GLU A 75 -13.57 -4.54 4.31
C GLU A 75 -12.62 -5.58 4.91
N LYS A 76 -11.36 -5.64 4.45
CA LYS A 76 -10.36 -6.54 5.04
C LYS A 76 -10.12 -6.24 6.51
N GLN A 77 -10.08 -4.97 6.89
CA GLN A 77 -9.92 -4.55 8.28
C GLN A 77 -11.16 -4.89 9.11
N GLU A 78 -12.36 -4.62 8.61
CA GLU A 78 -13.63 -5.00 9.26
C GLU A 78 -13.73 -6.52 9.44
N ARG A 79 -13.36 -7.29 8.43
CA ARG A 79 -13.31 -8.75 8.50
C ARG A 79 -12.34 -9.23 9.58
N LEU A 80 -11.13 -8.66 9.63
CA LEU A 80 -10.15 -8.97 10.69
C LEU A 80 -10.66 -8.61 12.10
N LEU A 81 -11.47 -7.56 12.22
CA LEU A 81 -12.08 -7.14 13.48
C LEU A 81 -13.25 -8.02 13.90
N THR A 82 -14.05 -8.51 12.96
CA THR A 82 -15.24 -9.31 13.27
C THR A 82 -14.88 -10.80 13.39
N GLU A 83 -14.46 -11.40 12.27
CA GLU A 83 -14.14 -12.83 12.18
C GLU A 83 -12.90 -13.17 13.01
N GLY A 84 -11.85 -12.36 12.88
CA GLY A 84 -10.60 -12.60 13.61
C GLY A 84 -10.76 -12.53 15.13
N ILE A 85 -11.77 -11.83 15.64
CA ILE A 85 -12.09 -11.82 17.07
C ILE A 85 -12.98 -13.00 17.43
N HIS A 86 -14.02 -13.28 16.64
CA HIS A 86 -14.93 -14.40 16.87
C HIS A 86 -14.17 -15.75 16.88
N ASP A 87 -13.34 -15.98 15.87
CA ASP A 87 -12.51 -17.19 15.74
C ASP A 87 -11.59 -17.35 16.94
N CYS A 88 -10.96 -16.25 17.36
CA CYS A 88 -10.00 -16.30 18.46
C CYS A 88 -10.66 -16.43 19.84
N THR A 89 -11.87 -15.90 20.02
CA THR A 89 -12.67 -16.12 21.24
C THR A 89 -13.20 -17.54 21.30
N HIS A 90 -13.54 -18.15 20.15
CA HIS A 90 -14.07 -19.51 20.08
C HIS A 90 -12.97 -20.58 20.15
N THR A 91 -11.75 -20.28 19.69
CA THR A 91 -10.61 -21.21 19.69
C THR A 91 -9.69 -21.05 20.91
N HIS A 92 -10.02 -20.16 21.86
CA HIS A 92 -9.15 -19.76 22.99
C HIS A 92 -7.75 -19.26 22.55
N ALA A 93 -7.52 -19.04 21.26
CA ALA A 93 -6.21 -18.69 20.71
C ALA A 93 -5.74 -17.27 21.09
N LEU A 94 -6.64 -16.45 21.63
CA LEU A 94 -6.31 -15.13 22.19
C LEU A 94 -6.43 -15.04 23.69
N ASP A 95 -6.82 -16.10 24.40
CA ASP A 95 -6.86 -16.06 25.85
C ASP A 95 -5.44 -16.03 26.38
N PRO A 96 -4.98 -14.88 26.92
CA PRO A 96 -3.57 -14.75 27.29
C PRO A 96 -3.20 -15.64 28.49
N SER A 97 -4.21 -16.21 29.16
CA SER A 97 -4.08 -17.19 30.24
C SER A 97 -3.60 -18.56 29.76
N GLU A 98 -3.96 -18.97 28.53
CA GLU A 98 -3.64 -20.29 27.96
C GLU A 98 -2.34 -20.27 27.14
N ASP A 99 -1.73 -19.10 26.91
CA ASP A 99 -0.43 -19.02 26.21
C ASP A 99 0.70 -19.53 27.11
N ALA A 100 1.25 -20.70 26.79
CA ALA A 100 2.37 -21.32 27.51
C ALA A 100 3.61 -20.40 27.66
N LYS A 101 3.76 -19.40 26.79
CA LYS A 101 4.87 -18.46 26.85
C LYS A 101 4.63 -17.35 27.89
N VAL A 102 3.39 -17.12 28.30
CA VAL A 102 3.01 -16.15 29.34
C VAL A 102 3.04 -16.90 30.68
N GLN A 103 3.88 -16.43 31.60
CA GLN A 103 4.09 -17.10 32.89
C GLN A 103 4.18 -16.05 33.99
N GLY A 104 3.85 -16.46 35.21
CA GLY A 104 3.83 -15.58 36.38
C GLY A 104 2.54 -14.76 36.51
N ASP A 105 2.49 -13.96 37.57
CA ASP A 105 1.34 -13.12 37.92
C ASP A 105 1.27 -11.87 37.04
N ALA A 106 0.11 -11.63 36.44
CA ALA A 106 -0.14 -10.48 35.58
C ALA A 106 0.00 -9.14 36.33
N PHE A 107 -0.35 -9.10 37.63
CA PHE A 107 -0.21 -7.88 38.43
C PHE A 107 1.24 -7.58 38.81
N LYS A 108 2.15 -8.53 38.64
CA LYS A 108 3.60 -8.34 38.84
C LYS A 108 4.38 -8.17 37.54
N THR A 109 3.66 -8.15 36.41
CA THR A 109 4.27 -8.10 35.09
C THR A 109 4.26 -6.68 34.53
N LEU A 110 5.45 -6.18 34.23
CA LEU A 110 5.70 -4.91 33.56
C LEU A 110 5.81 -5.13 32.05
N PHE A 111 5.11 -4.30 31.27
CA PHE A 111 5.21 -4.26 29.82
C PHE A 111 6.15 -3.12 29.40
N VAL A 112 7.19 -3.45 28.63
CA VAL A 112 8.15 -2.47 28.10
C VAL A 112 8.07 -2.48 26.58
N ALA A 113 7.66 -1.38 25.98
CA ALA A 113 7.56 -1.17 24.54
C ALA A 113 8.59 -0.18 24.03
N ARG A 114 8.68 -0.06 22.69
CA ARG A 114 9.65 0.81 21.98
C ARG A 114 11.11 0.49 22.34
N LEU A 115 11.40 -0.75 22.71
CA LEU A 115 12.74 -1.21 23.02
C LEU A 115 13.63 -1.16 21.76
N ALA A 116 14.92 -0.87 21.93
CA ALA A 116 15.88 -0.98 20.84
C ALA A 116 15.98 -2.45 20.38
N TYR A 117 16.01 -2.69 19.06
CA TYR A 117 16.08 -4.06 18.53
C TYR A 117 17.37 -4.79 18.93
N GLY A 118 18.43 -4.04 19.24
CA GLY A 118 19.69 -4.58 19.75
C GLY A 118 19.71 -4.83 21.26
N ALA A 119 18.64 -4.54 22.01
CA ALA A 119 18.60 -4.75 23.45
C ALA A 119 18.61 -6.25 23.80
N THR A 120 19.38 -6.60 24.83
CA THR A 120 19.47 -7.97 25.38
C THR A 120 18.70 -8.06 26.70
N SER A 121 18.52 -9.27 27.21
CA SER A 121 17.99 -9.52 28.56
C SER A 121 18.80 -8.77 29.62
N ASP A 122 20.12 -8.78 29.48
CA ASP A 122 21.05 -8.26 30.48
C ASP A 122 20.96 -6.72 30.58
N ASP A 123 20.68 -6.06 29.45
CA ASP A 123 20.39 -4.62 29.46
C ASP A 123 19.12 -4.31 30.25
N LEU A 124 18.07 -5.12 30.07
CA LEU A 124 16.83 -4.95 30.81
C LEU A 124 17.05 -5.26 32.30
N GLU A 125 17.79 -6.32 32.61
CA GLU A 125 18.11 -6.69 33.98
C GLU A 125 18.89 -5.59 34.71
N ARG A 126 19.87 -4.97 34.05
CA ARG A 126 20.64 -3.84 34.61
C ARG A 126 19.76 -2.62 34.90
N GLU A 127 18.91 -2.22 33.96
CA GLU A 127 18.10 -1.00 34.10
C GLU A 127 16.87 -1.19 35.01
N PHE A 128 16.23 -2.37 34.95
CA PHE A 128 15.00 -2.68 35.69
C PHE A 128 15.24 -3.39 37.02
N GLY A 129 16.41 -4.01 37.22
CA GLY A 129 16.78 -4.71 38.46
C GLY A 129 17.02 -3.79 39.66
N ARG A 130 17.30 -2.49 39.42
CA ARG A 130 17.44 -1.47 40.48
C ARG A 130 16.18 -1.27 41.33
N TYR A 131 15.01 -1.66 40.80
CA TYR A 131 13.71 -1.48 41.46
C TYR A 131 13.30 -2.68 42.32
N GLY A 132 13.84 -3.86 42.01
CA GLY A 132 13.53 -5.08 42.74
C GLY A 132 14.01 -6.33 41.99
N PRO A 133 14.00 -7.50 42.65
CA PRO A 133 14.38 -8.76 42.05
C PRO A 133 13.41 -9.14 40.93
N ILE A 134 13.99 -9.50 39.78
CA ILE A 134 13.27 -9.91 38.58
C ILE A 134 13.19 -11.44 38.56
N GLU A 135 11.97 -11.97 38.44
CA GLU A 135 11.71 -13.40 38.32
C GLU A 135 12.01 -13.88 36.89
N ARG A 136 11.54 -13.12 35.88
CA ARG A 136 11.69 -13.50 34.47
C ARG A 136 11.64 -12.31 33.52
N ILE A 137 12.49 -12.33 32.50
CA ILE A 137 12.46 -11.40 31.37
C ILE A 137 12.12 -12.16 30.09
N ARG A 138 11.11 -11.68 29.35
CA ARG A 138 10.74 -12.22 28.04
C ARG A 138 10.72 -11.11 27.00
N ILE A 139 11.70 -11.10 26.11
CA ILE A 139 11.68 -10.25 24.91
C ILE A 139 10.86 -10.96 23.83
N VAL A 140 9.91 -10.27 23.20
CA VAL A 140 9.06 -10.90 22.18
C VAL A 140 9.72 -10.84 20.80
N GLU A 141 9.83 -12.02 20.20
CA GLU A 141 10.39 -12.24 18.86
C GLU A 141 9.30 -12.65 17.87
N ASP A 142 9.53 -12.39 16.60
CA ASP A 142 8.68 -12.79 15.49
C ASP A 142 8.93 -14.26 15.15
N THR A 143 7.92 -15.12 15.33
CA THR A 143 8.04 -16.56 15.07
C THR A 143 8.12 -16.90 13.59
N THR A 144 7.76 -15.97 12.70
CA THR A 144 7.80 -16.18 11.24
C THR A 144 9.15 -15.80 10.64
N ALA A 145 10.00 -15.09 11.39
CA ALA A 145 11.30 -14.66 10.90
C ALA A 145 12.31 -15.83 10.96
N PRO A 146 13.17 -15.99 9.94
CA PRO A 146 14.24 -16.97 9.99
C PRO A 146 15.25 -16.62 11.11
N PRO A 147 15.93 -17.62 11.71
CA PRO A 147 16.86 -17.40 12.82
C PRO A 147 18.02 -16.45 12.45
N ASP A 148 18.45 -16.48 11.19
CA ASP A 148 19.53 -15.63 10.66
C ASP A 148 19.06 -14.21 10.28
N ALA A 149 17.78 -13.87 10.51
CA ALA A 149 17.26 -12.56 10.19
C ALA A 149 17.92 -11.47 11.06
N PRO A 150 18.14 -10.26 10.51
CA PRO A 150 18.65 -9.15 11.29
C PRO A 150 17.73 -8.85 12.49
N PRO A 151 18.26 -8.35 13.62
CA PRO A 151 17.50 -8.12 14.85
C PRO A 151 16.23 -7.29 14.64
N LYS A 152 16.24 -6.37 13.67
CA LYS A 152 15.11 -5.53 13.28
C LYS A 152 13.90 -6.32 12.75
N LYS A 153 14.13 -7.47 12.12
CA LYS A 153 13.08 -8.37 11.62
C LYS A 153 12.72 -9.45 12.65
N ARG A 154 13.69 -9.90 13.46
CA ARG A 154 13.50 -10.95 14.46
C ARG A 154 12.84 -10.46 15.75
N LYS A 155 13.23 -9.31 16.30
CA LYS A 155 12.67 -8.79 17.56
C LYS A 155 11.53 -7.82 17.29
N ARG A 156 10.41 -7.97 18.00
CA ARG A 156 9.25 -7.07 17.87
C ARG A 156 9.44 -5.72 18.57
N GLY A 157 10.42 -5.62 19.47
CA GLY A 157 10.76 -4.38 20.17
C GLY A 157 9.90 -4.10 21.41
N TYR A 158 9.39 -5.16 22.04
CA TYR A 158 8.75 -5.09 23.35
C TYR A 158 9.09 -6.33 24.18
N ALA A 159 8.99 -6.20 25.50
CA ALA A 159 9.29 -7.24 26.47
C ALA A 159 8.30 -7.24 27.63
N PHE A 160 8.20 -8.38 28.31
CA PHE A 160 7.49 -8.55 29.57
C PHE A 160 8.51 -8.89 30.66
N ILE A 161 8.43 -8.18 31.78
CA ILE A 161 9.32 -8.37 32.93
C ILE A 161 8.44 -8.72 34.12
N VAL A 162 8.63 -9.92 34.67
CA VAL A 162 7.91 -10.39 35.86
C VAL A 162 8.78 -10.12 37.07
N TYR A 163 8.27 -9.35 38.02
CA TYR A 163 8.92 -9.11 39.31
C TYR A 163 8.44 -10.12 40.35
N GLU A 164 9.27 -10.39 41.37
CA GLU A 164 8.82 -11.23 42.49
C GLU A 164 7.70 -10.57 43.30
N ARG A 165 7.75 -9.23 43.43
CA ARG A 165 6.83 -8.41 44.23
C ARG A 165 6.10 -7.38 43.37
N GLU A 166 4.81 -7.24 43.62
CA GLU A 166 3.96 -6.26 42.95
C GLU A 166 4.38 -4.80 43.23
N LYS A 167 4.88 -4.53 44.44
CA LYS A 167 5.34 -3.19 44.85
C LYS A 167 6.49 -2.70 43.96
N ASP A 168 7.39 -3.60 43.61
CA ASP A 168 8.60 -3.29 42.84
C ASP A 168 8.22 -3.01 41.38
N MET A 169 7.27 -3.79 40.82
CA MET A 169 6.67 -3.50 39.52
C MET A 169 6.03 -2.10 39.48
N LYS A 170 5.24 -1.75 40.51
CA LYS A 170 4.60 -0.43 40.61
C LYS A 170 5.61 0.72 40.72
N ALA A 171 6.73 0.50 41.43
CA ALA A 171 7.81 1.47 41.51
C ALA A 171 8.48 1.66 40.13
N ALA A 172 8.81 0.55 39.46
CA ALA A 172 9.38 0.57 38.12
C ALA A 172 8.44 1.30 37.14
N TYR A 173 7.14 1.00 37.13
CA TYR A 173 6.16 1.66 36.26
C TYR A 173 6.17 3.20 36.39
N LYS A 174 6.33 3.73 37.61
CA LYS A 174 6.33 5.19 37.85
C LYS A 174 7.62 5.87 37.42
N GLU A 175 8.76 5.22 37.58
CA GLU A 175 10.08 5.86 37.42
C GLU A 175 10.78 5.53 36.09
N THR A 176 10.38 4.46 35.40
CA THR A 176 11.06 3.98 34.19
C THR A 176 10.40 4.42 32.89
N ASP A 177 9.26 5.10 32.94
CA ASP A 177 8.64 5.56 31.70
C ASP A 177 9.51 6.62 31.01
N GLY A 178 9.81 6.38 29.73
CA GLY A 178 10.62 7.29 28.92
C GLY A 178 12.13 7.23 29.13
N ILE A 179 12.67 6.28 29.93
CA ILE A 179 14.11 6.07 30.06
C ILE A 179 14.75 5.69 28.72
N LYS A 180 16.03 6.01 28.54
CA LYS A 180 16.76 5.69 27.31
C LYS A 180 17.55 4.39 27.47
N ILE A 181 17.20 3.38 26.70
CA ILE A 181 17.95 2.12 26.59
C ILE A 181 18.51 2.04 25.18
N LYS A 182 19.85 1.96 25.06
CA LYS A 182 20.56 1.94 23.76
C LYS A 182 20.09 3.07 22.83
N ASP A 183 20.06 4.28 23.38
CA ASP A 183 19.66 5.54 22.72
C ASP A 183 18.19 5.60 22.25
N ARG A 184 17.33 4.68 22.70
CA ARG A 184 15.89 4.70 22.41
C ARG A 184 15.08 4.89 23.68
N ARG A 185 14.15 5.86 23.66
CA ARG A 185 13.20 6.06 24.76
C ARG A 185 12.18 4.92 24.77
N VAL A 186 12.14 4.16 25.86
CA VAL A 186 11.17 3.08 26.06
C VAL A 186 9.85 3.64 26.58
N LEU A 187 8.78 2.92 26.30
CA LEU A 187 7.47 3.16 26.91
C LEU A 187 7.22 2.04 27.90
N VAL A 188 6.80 2.39 29.12
CA VAL A 188 6.54 1.40 30.17
C VAL A 188 5.06 1.44 30.53
N ASP A 189 4.43 0.27 30.61
CA ASP A 189 3.04 0.09 31.00
C ASP A 189 2.87 -1.16 31.88
N VAL A 190 1.71 -1.30 32.50
CA VAL A 190 1.32 -2.55 33.16
C VAL A 190 0.86 -3.58 32.12
N GLU A 191 0.92 -4.87 32.46
CA GLU A 191 0.37 -5.89 31.58
C GLU A 191 -1.16 -5.84 31.54
N ARG A 192 -1.72 -5.26 30.47
CA ARG A 192 -3.17 -5.14 30.27
C ARG A 192 -3.84 -6.38 29.68
N GLY A 193 -3.04 -7.30 29.13
CA GLY A 193 -3.51 -8.53 28.48
C GLY A 193 -4.44 -9.37 29.35
N ARG A 194 -3.99 -9.63 30.59
CA ARG A 194 -4.72 -10.45 31.57
C ARG A 194 -5.44 -9.65 32.64
N THR A 195 -5.16 -8.34 32.79
CA THR A 195 -5.68 -7.53 33.91
C THR A 195 -6.89 -6.66 33.55
N VAL A 196 -6.98 -6.18 32.30
CA VAL A 196 -8.03 -5.22 31.90
C VAL A 196 -9.11 -5.94 31.10
N SER A 197 -10.35 -5.90 31.59
CA SER A 197 -11.50 -6.46 30.89
C SER A 197 -11.73 -5.74 29.54
N GLY A 198 -11.99 -6.52 28.50
CA GLY A 198 -12.19 -5.98 27.15
C GLY A 198 -10.92 -5.46 26.46
N TRP A 199 -9.73 -5.68 27.04
CA TRP A 199 -8.47 -5.32 26.40
C TRP A 199 -8.29 -6.04 25.07
N ARG A 200 -7.88 -5.30 24.04
CA ARG A 200 -7.59 -5.83 22.70
C ARG A 200 -6.25 -5.31 22.23
N PRO A 201 -5.37 -6.15 21.65
CA PRO A 201 -4.10 -5.69 21.10
C PRO A 201 -4.30 -4.94 19.77
N ARG A 202 -3.29 -4.16 19.36
CA ARG A 202 -3.35 -3.28 18.17
C ARG A 202 -3.76 -3.98 16.87
N ARG A 203 -3.38 -5.26 16.68
CA ARG A 203 -3.74 -6.05 15.49
C ARG A 203 -5.26 -6.22 15.30
N PHE A 204 -6.04 -6.04 16.36
CA PHE A 204 -7.50 -6.10 16.36
C PHE A 204 -8.14 -4.74 16.67
N GLY A 205 -7.49 -3.65 16.25
CA GLY A 205 -8.06 -2.30 16.36
C GLY A 205 -8.12 -1.71 17.77
N GLY A 206 -7.57 -2.41 18.77
CA GLY A 206 -7.38 -1.87 20.12
C GLY A 206 -5.97 -1.30 20.33
N GLY A 207 -5.43 -1.55 21.52
CA GLY A 207 -4.11 -1.10 21.94
C GLY A 207 -4.06 0.37 22.33
N LEU A 208 -2.98 0.77 23.01
CA LEU A 208 -2.77 2.14 23.47
C LEU A 208 -1.61 2.81 22.71
N GLY A 209 -1.69 4.14 22.61
CA GLY A 209 -0.69 5.02 21.99
C GLY A 209 -0.95 5.29 20.51
N GLY A 210 -1.14 6.57 20.17
CA GLY A 210 -1.19 7.10 18.80
C GLY A 210 0.07 7.87 18.49
#